data_AF-A0A812ZQL4-F1
#
_entry.id   AF-A0A812ZQL4-F1
#
_cell.length_a   1.000
_cell.length_b   1.000
_cell.length_c   1.000
_cell.angle_alpha   90.00
_cell.angle_beta   90.00
_cell.angle_gamma   90.00
#
_symmetry.space_group_name_H-M   'P 1'
#
loop_
_entity.id
_entity.type
_entity.pdbx_description
1 polymer ?
#
loop_
_entity_poly.entity_id
_entity_poly.type
_entity_poly.pdbx_seq_one_letter_code
_entity_poly.pdbx_strand_id
1 'polypeptide(L)'
;MADYSEFLSLPKGACTELVSDARNCTDECAGPCGCRCRVEIPRLQPLTWEALDPMTCDDLQLAPQSCVAHLEQHGCGIVRGVLTADVCQRLLTFVDSQLDRVQHEIECESDDLRQGLLKEHFGTVRDRQQRWDLKLPLNSIVEEALHQAVLALGSLLNGTVEAEGALVELSCLITDPGAPRQNVHVDTGGWKTACAPLLTVFIALQDISEEMGPTILFPGTHDDPYLQQWLSVLPGADRSPEQFGGGMPATCPVGSAVLMNSRLLHCGGANLEVPSGGSRRRLFYMTWQKPGNTNHGSTYTIKDELVGRYRVQDCLSHPVISAGNVSEDRISLEVLAKRKDDGQVMLEFALRLREEGDPGAVEWLRAIARKGHPLACMHLAELYCLGELGLETNYEAAEELRKFALGMFDHLADKSDCKPSFQEFLENHTAVFRQDLLF
;
A
#
# COMPACT_ATOMS: atom_id res chain seq x y z
N MET A 1 -28.17 14.23 2.43
CA MET A 1 -26.91 13.52 2.71
C MET A 1 -25.94 14.57 3.16
N ALA A 2 -25.66 14.65 4.46
CA ALA A 2 -24.75 15.64 4.99
C ALA A 2 -23.33 15.07 4.96
N ASP A 3 -22.40 15.86 4.42
CA ASP A 3 -20.97 15.61 4.34
C ASP A 3 -20.38 15.83 5.74
N TYR A 4 -19.90 14.75 6.36
CA TYR A 4 -19.36 14.73 7.72
C TYR A 4 -17.89 14.26 7.75
N SER A 5 -17.15 14.56 6.69
CA SER A 5 -15.70 14.36 6.58
C SER A 5 -14.88 15.06 7.69
N GLU A 6 -15.46 16.01 8.44
CA GLU A 6 -14.79 16.69 9.55
C GLU A 6 -14.56 15.82 10.81
N PHE A 7 -15.40 14.82 11.10
CA PHE A 7 -15.34 14.10 12.39
C PHE A 7 -14.28 13.00 12.46
N LEU A 8 -13.68 12.64 11.32
CA LEU A 8 -12.56 11.72 11.22
C LEU A 8 -11.22 12.46 11.04
N SER A 9 -11.23 13.79 11.17
CA SER A 9 -10.03 14.61 11.10
C SER A 9 -9.35 14.72 12.47
N LEU A 10 -8.03 14.59 12.42
CA LEU A 10 -7.09 14.55 13.54
C LEU A 10 -7.13 15.82 14.42
N PRO A 11 -6.64 15.77 15.68
CA PRO A 11 -6.80 16.86 16.65
C PRO A 11 -6.43 18.24 16.10
N LYS A 12 -7.39 19.17 16.18
CA LYS A 12 -7.26 20.57 15.81
C LYS A 12 -6.24 21.24 16.74
N GLY A 13 -5.04 21.51 16.24
CA GLY A 13 -4.02 22.17 17.06
C GLY A 13 -2.81 22.81 16.36
N ALA A 14 -2.60 22.65 15.03
CA ALA A 14 -1.37 23.20 14.41
C ALA A 14 -1.47 23.79 13.00
N CYS A 15 -2.61 23.72 12.29
CA CYS A 15 -2.65 24.05 10.85
C CYS A 15 -3.77 25.02 10.46
N THR A 16 -3.86 26.18 11.11
CA THR A 16 -4.83 27.23 10.70
C THR A 16 -4.34 28.17 9.60
N GLU A 17 -3.05 28.17 9.23
CA GLU A 17 -2.52 29.17 8.29
C GLU A 17 -2.53 28.75 6.80
N LEU A 18 -2.68 27.46 6.46
CA LEU A 18 -2.72 27.01 5.05
C LEU A 18 -4.13 26.74 4.51
N VAL A 19 -5.12 26.59 5.39
CA VAL A 19 -6.50 26.28 5.01
C VAL A 19 -7.31 27.56 4.70
N SER A 20 -6.87 28.71 5.20
CA SER A 20 -7.53 30.00 4.95
C SER A 20 -7.45 30.45 3.50
N ASP A 21 -6.38 30.08 2.78
CA ASP A 21 -6.16 30.56 1.41
C ASP A 21 -6.92 29.73 0.36
N ALA A 22 -7.26 28.47 0.67
CA ALA A 22 -8.03 27.61 -0.23
C ALA A 22 -9.56 27.76 -0.06
N ARG A 23 -10.06 28.09 1.14
CA ARG A 23 -11.50 28.23 1.41
C ARG A 23 -12.09 29.59 1.04
N ASN A 24 -11.28 30.62 0.85
CA ASN A 24 -11.77 31.97 0.50
C ASN A 24 -12.16 32.15 -0.98
N CYS A 25 -12.15 31.09 -1.80
CA CYS A 25 -12.51 31.17 -3.22
C CYS A 25 -13.93 30.70 -3.57
N THR A 26 -14.80 30.39 -2.60
CA THR A 26 -16.11 29.78 -2.92
C THR A 26 -17.33 30.69 -2.92
N ASP A 27 -17.26 31.99 -2.56
CA ASP A 27 -18.49 32.80 -2.43
C ASP A 27 -18.63 34.06 -3.31
N GLU A 28 -17.69 34.40 -4.21
CA GLU A 28 -17.84 35.59 -5.08
C GLU A 28 -17.48 35.42 -6.57
N CYS A 29 -17.53 34.21 -7.14
CA CYS A 29 -17.28 34.02 -8.58
C CYS A 29 -18.35 33.16 -9.28
N ALA A 30 -19.56 33.70 -9.42
CA ALA A 30 -20.54 33.20 -10.38
C ALA A 30 -20.21 33.74 -11.79
N GLY A 31 -19.23 33.12 -12.46
CA GLY A 31 -18.88 33.40 -13.86
C GLY A 31 -17.56 32.72 -14.27
N PRO A 32 -17.28 32.52 -15.57
CA PRO A 32 -16.07 31.86 -16.04
C PRO A 32 -14.88 32.83 -15.93
N CYS A 33 -14.45 33.10 -14.70
CA CYS A 33 -13.20 33.81 -14.48
C CYS A 33 -12.07 32.81 -14.74
N GLY A 34 -11.17 33.16 -15.66
CA GLY A 34 -9.95 32.41 -15.97
C GLY A 34 -8.91 32.42 -14.85
N CYS A 35 -9.37 32.48 -13.59
CA CYS A 35 -8.58 32.49 -12.40
C CYS A 35 -8.13 31.06 -12.11
N ARG A 36 -7.06 30.62 -12.76
CA ARG A 36 -6.27 29.50 -12.23
C ARG A 36 -5.68 29.98 -10.92
N CYS A 37 -6.36 29.76 -9.80
CA CYS A 37 -5.74 29.84 -8.49
C CYS A 37 -4.63 28.80 -8.47
N ARG A 38 -3.43 29.21 -8.89
CA ARG A 38 -2.20 28.46 -8.66
C ARG A 38 -2.08 28.41 -7.15
N VAL A 39 -2.49 27.29 -6.55
CA VAL A 39 -1.88 26.89 -5.28
C VAL A 39 -0.40 26.85 -5.58
N GLU A 40 0.35 27.83 -5.08
CA GLU A 40 1.80 27.79 -5.19
C GLU A 40 2.20 26.50 -4.51
N ILE A 41 2.69 25.54 -5.30
CA ILE A 41 3.46 24.43 -4.77
C ILE A 41 4.51 25.12 -3.93
N PRO A 42 4.56 24.89 -2.61
CA PRO A 42 5.66 25.36 -1.79
C PRO A 42 6.90 24.99 -2.59
N ARG A 43 7.68 25.99 -2.98
CA ARG A 43 8.98 25.71 -3.57
C ARG A 43 9.74 25.00 -2.45
N LEU A 44 9.59 23.69 -2.36
CA LEU A 44 10.62 22.82 -1.85
C LEU A 44 11.83 23.35 -2.58
N GLN A 45 12.74 24.02 -1.84
CA GLN A 45 13.99 24.42 -2.44
C GLN A 45 14.50 23.19 -3.17
N PRO A 46 14.89 23.28 -4.45
CA PRO A 46 15.21 22.11 -5.25
C PRO A 46 16.09 21.21 -4.41
N LEU A 47 15.49 20.10 -3.96
CA LEU A 47 16.15 19.22 -3.02
C LEU A 47 17.28 18.60 -3.83
N THR A 48 18.51 18.93 -3.45
CA THR A 48 19.68 18.32 -4.06
C THR A 48 19.82 16.95 -3.45
N TRP A 49 19.55 15.93 -4.25
CA TRP A 49 19.70 14.54 -3.84
C TRP A 49 21.17 14.16 -3.99
N GLU A 50 21.82 13.79 -2.89
CA GLU A 50 23.06 13.03 -3.00
C GLU A 50 22.73 11.66 -3.59
N ALA A 51 23.59 11.17 -4.50
CA ALA A 51 23.42 9.83 -5.04
C ALA A 51 23.44 8.83 -3.88
N LEU A 52 22.44 7.96 -3.81
CA LEU A 52 22.51 6.85 -2.86
C LEU A 52 23.61 5.91 -3.32
N ASP A 53 24.63 5.74 -2.48
CA ASP A 53 25.66 4.74 -2.71
C ASP A 53 24.99 3.35 -2.69
N PRO A 54 25.07 2.58 -3.78
CA PRO A 54 24.45 1.26 -3.82
C PRO A 54 25.13 0.33 -2.80
N MET A 55 24.31 -0.32 -1.99
CA MET A 55 24.73 -1.41 -1.10
C MET A 55 24.93 -2.70 -1.91
N THR A 56 25.62 -3.66 -1.31
CA THR A 56 25.78 -5.02 -1.80
C THR A 56 25.20 -6.03 -0.80
N CYS A 57 25.00 -7.27 -1.24
CA CYS A 57 24.65 -8.35 -0.33
C CYS A 57 25.72 -8.57 0.77
N ASP A 58 26.99 -8.29 0.49
CA ASP A 58 28.06 -8.39 1.48
C ASP A 58 27.92 -7.31 2.56
N ASP A 59 27.54 -6.09 2.18
CA ASP A 59 27.26 -5.01 3.14
C ASP A 59 26.12 -5.38 4.10
N LEU A 60 25.07 -6.04 3.59
CA LEU A 60 23.95 -6.52 4.39
C LEU A 60 24.34 -7.60 5.41
N GLN A 61 25.38 -8.39 5.10
CA GLN A 61 25.91 -9.41 6.01
C GLN A 61 26.87 -8.80 7.04
N LEU A 62 27.70 -7.85 6.63
CA LEU A 62 28.73 -7.23 7.47
C LEU A 62 28.17 -6.18 8.44
N ALA A 63 27.20 -5.38 7.99
CA ALA A 63 26.68 -4.24 8.74
C ALA A 63 25.15 -4.07 8.59
N PRO A 64 24.33 -5.10 8.92
CA PRO A 64 22.88 -5.08 8.70
C PRO A 64 22.18 -3.88 9.36
N GLN A 65 22.59 -3.49 10.57
CA GLN A 65 21.98 -2.34 11.25
C GLN A 65 22.25 -1.02 10.51
N SER A 66 23.41 -0.87 9.88
CA SER A 66 23.75 0.32 9.11
C SER A 66 22.90 0.41 7.83
N CYS A 67 22.64 -0.73 7.18
CA CYS A 67 21.78 -0.79 6.00
C CYS A 67 20.31 -0.51 6.34
N VAL A 68 19.83 -1.00 7.49
CA VAL A 68 18.49 -0.67 7.99
C VAL A 68 18.39 0.83 8.29
N ALA A 69 19.36 1.40 9.01
CA ALA A 69 19.40 2.83 9.32
C ALA A 69 19.44 3.69 8.05
N HIS A 70 20.16 3.26 7.00
CA HIS A 70 20.15 3.92 5.70
C HIS A 70 18.75 3.96 5.09
N LEU A 71 18.01 2.84 5.10
CA LEU A 71 16.64 2.81 4.61
C LEU A 71 15.67 3.62 5.48
N GLU A 72 15.85 3.64 6.80
CA GLU A 72 15.03 4.46 7.69
C GLU A 72 15.24 5.96 7.41
N GLN A 73 16.50 6.36 7.18
CA GLN A 73 16.87 7.73 6.89
C GLN A 73 16.40 8.19 5.50
N HIS A 74 16.56 7.36 4.48
CA HIS A 74 16.33 7.75 3.09
C HIS A 74 15.01 7.25 2.51
N GLY A 75 14.34 6.30 3.16
CA GLY A 75 13.11 5.67 2.67
C GLY A 75 13.27 4.81 1.42
N CYS A 76 14.49 4.73 0.88
CA CYS A 76 14.84 3.91 -0.27
C CYS A 76 16.33 3.58 -0.30
N GLY A 77 16.69 2.60 -1.12
CA GLY A 77 18.07 2.16 -1.32
C GLY A 77 18.18 1.21 -2.50
N ILE A 78 19.42 0.99 -2.97
CA ILE A 78 19.71 0.02 -4.02
C ILE A 78 20.66 -1.03 -3.45
N VAL A 79 20.32 -2.31 -3.61
CA VAL A 79 21.16 -3.45 -3.23
C VAL A 79 21.52 -4.23 -4.49
N ARG A 80 22.80 -4.38 -4.78
CA ARG A 80 23.30 -5.13 -5.94
C ARG A 80 23.44 -6.61 -5.65
N GLY A 81 23.19 -7.43 -6.68
CA GLY A 81 23.45 -8.87 -6.65
C GLY A 81 22.44 -9.68 -5.83
N VAL A 82 21.21 -9.16 -5.65
CA VAL A 82 20.14 -9.85 -4.92
C VAL A 82 19.71 -11.12 -5.66
N LEU A 83 19.55 -11.04 -6.99
CA LEU A 83 19.35 -12.21 -7.84
C LEU A 83 20.57 -12.45 -8.72
N THR A 84 20.83 -13.73 -8.99
CA THR A 84 21.82 -14.11 -10.00
C THR A 84 21.30 -13.81 -11.41
N ALA A 85 22.19 -13.50 -12.34
CA ALA A 85 21.83 -13.25 -13.73
C ALA A 85 21.08 -14.43 -14.39
N ASP A 86 21.41 -15.66 -14.00
CA ASP A 86 20.76 -16.88 -14.47
C ASP A 86 19.30 -17.01 -14.00
N VAL A 87 19.04 -16.71 -12.71
CA VAL A 87 17.67 -16.62 -12.17
C VAL A 87 16.89 -15.49 -12.83
N CYS A 88 17.50 -14.30 -12.99
CA CYS A 88 16.88 -13.19 -13.71
C CYS A 88 16.48 -13.56 -15.13
N GLN A 89 17.36 -14.24 -15.88
CA GLN A 89 17.09 -14.62 -17.26
C GLN A 89 15.94 -15.63 -17.38
N ARG A 90 15.90 -16.65 -16.51
CA ARG A 90 14.77 -17.61 -16.48
C ARG A 90 13.46 -16.93 -16.13
N LEU A 91 13.47 -16.06 -15.11
CA LEU A 91 12.28 -15.34 -14.68
C LEU A 91 11.81 -14.35 -15.76
N LEU A 92 12.72 -13.65 -16.44
CA LEU A 92 12.41 -12.76 -17.55
C LEU A 92 11.69 -13.52 -18.69
N THR A 93 12.23 -14.66 -19.12
CA THR A 93 11.62 -15.50 -20.15
C THR A 93 10.24 -16.00 -19.73
N PHE A 94 10.09 -16.39 -18.46
CA PHE A 94 8.80 -16.80 -17.90
C PHE A 94 7.79 -15.65 -17.92
N VAL A 95 8.17 -14.47 -17.45
CA VAL A 95 7.33 -13.27 -17.40
C VAL A 95 6.83 -12.88 -18.79
N ASP A 96 7.71 -12.84 -19.79
CA ASP A 96 7.31 -12.51 -21.16
C ASP A 96 6.32 -13.54 -21.71
N SER A 97 6.61 -14.83 -21.52
CA SER A 97 5.72 -15.91 -21.96
C SER A 97 4.35 -15.85 -21.26
N GLN A 98 4.31 -15.47 -19.98
CA GLN A 98 3.05 -15.28 -19.25
C GLN A 98 2.28 -14.05 -19.73
N LEU A 99 2.96 -12.94 -19.98
CA LEU A 99 2.32 -11.73 -20.50
C LEU A 99 1.64 -12.03 -21.84
N ASP A 100 2.37 -12.64 -22.78
CA ASP A 100 1.85 -12.99 -24.10
C ASP A 100 0.64 -13.93 -24.00
N ARG A 101 0.73 -14.96 -23.15
CA ARG A 101 -0.37 -15.90 -22.90
C ARG A 101 -1.62 -15.19 -22.36
N VAL A 102 -1.45 -14.34 -21.34
CA VAL A 102 -2.55 -13.60 -20.70
C VAL A 102 -3.17 -12.59 -21.65
N GLN A 103 -2.37 -11.88 -22.43
CA GLN A 103 -2.88 -10.95 -23.44
C GLN A 103 -3.71 -11.68 -24.49
N HIS A 104 -3.21 -12.81 -24.99
CA HIS A 104 -3.96 -13.64 -25.93
C HIS A 104 -5.29 -14.17 -25.35
N GLU A 105 -5.26 -14.65 -24.11
CA GLU A 105 -6.46 -15.09 -23.37
C GLU A 105 -7.51 -13.98 -23.27
N ILE A 106 -7.10 -12.76 -22.92
CA ILE A 106 -7.96 -11.59 -22.79
C ILE A 106 -8.53 -11.12 -24.15
N GLU A 107 -7.73 -11.21 -25.21
CA GLU A 107 -8.14 -10.83 -26.57
C GLU A 107 -9.18 -11.80 -27.17
N CYS A 108 -9.12 -13.08 -26.82
CA CYS A 108 -10.04 -14.10 -27.30
C CYS A 108 -11.42 -14.09 -26.62
N GLU A 109 -11.58 -13.35 -25.53
CA GLU A 109 -12.78 -13.38 -24.69
C GLU A 109 -13.76 -12.23 -24.96
N SER A 110 -15.01 -12.40 -24.51
CA SER A 110 -16.03 -11.36 -24.61
C SER A 110 -15.74 -10.17 -23.69
N ASP A 111 -16.32 -9.01 -23.98
CA ASP A 111 -16.09 -7.78 -23.21
C ASP A 111 -16.40 -7.93 -21.72
N ASP A 112 -17.46 -8.68 -21.37
CA ASP A 112 -17.88 -8.92 -19.99
C ASP A 112 -16.86 -9.78 -19.22
N LEU A 113 -16.30 -10.81 -19.85
CA LEU A 113 -15.28 -11.68 -19.25
C LEU A 113 -13.91 -11.00 -19.19
N ARG A 114 -13.63 -10.11 -20.15
CA ARG A 114 -12.35 -9.39 -20.25
C ARG A 114 -12.02 -8.58 -19.01
N GLN A 115 -13.01 -7.91 -18.42
CA GLN A 115 -12.80 -7.12 -17.19
C GLN A 115 -12.45 -8.01 -15.99
N GLY A 116 -13.10 -9.18 -15.89
CA GLY A 116 -12.78 -10.17 -14.87
C GLY A 116 -11.34 -10.66 -14.99
N LEU A 117 -10.94 -11.07 -16.20
CA LEU A 117 -9.58 -11.55 -16.50
C LEU A 117 -8.52 -10.47 -16.31
N LEU A 118 -8.81 -9.22 -16.68
CA LEU A 118 -7.91 -8.09 -16.44
C LEU A 118 -7.62 -7.92 -14.94
N LYS A 119 -8.64 -8.01 -14.08
CA LYS A 119 -8.49 -7.91 -12.62
C LYS A 119 -7.82 -9.15 -12.04
N GLU A 120 -8.05 -10.32 -12.63
CA GLU A 120 -7.44 -11.57 -12.21
C GLU A 120 -5.93 -11.59 -12.48
N HIS A 121 -5.51 -11.14 -13.66
CA HIS A 121 -4.11 -11.22 -14.08
C HIS A 121 -3.28 -9.96 -13.83
N PHE A 122 -3.91 -8.79 -13.77
CA PHE A 122 -3.20 -7.53 -13.61
C PHE A 122 -3.57 -6.79 -12.32
N GLY A 123 -2.58 -6.13 -11.75
CA GLY A 123 -2.75 -5.11 -10.73
C GLY A 123 -3.16 -3.76 -11.31
N THR A 124 -3.32 -2.79 -10.40
CA THR A 124 -3.62 -1.41 -10.77
C THR A 124 -2.33 -0.63 -10.91
N VAL A 125 -2.01 -0.23 -12.14
CA VAL A 125 -0.83 0.58 -12.44
C VAL A 125 -1.25 1.99 -12.87
N ARG A 126 -0.58 3.01 -12.31
CA ARG A 126 -0.75 4.41 -12.73
C ARG A 126 -0.22 4.60 -14.14
N ASP A 127 -0.91 5.42 -14.93
CA ASP A 127 -0.52 5.74 -16.31
C ASP A 127 -0.29 4.47 -17.15
N ARG A 128 -1.29 3.58 -17.15
CA ARG A 128 -1.27 2.20 -17.71
C ARG A 128 -0.82 2.08 -19.18
N GLN A 129 -0.77 3.16 -19.95
CA GLN A 129 -0.38 3.09 -21.36
C GLN A 129 1.01 2.46 -21.49
N GLN A 130 1.09 1.34 -22.22
CA GLN A 130 2.32 0.54 -22.37
C GLN A 130 2.91 0.05 -21.03
N ARG A 131 2.07 -0.12 -20.01
CA ARG A 131 2.45 -0.64 -18.69
C ARG A 131 1.53 -1.76 -18.24
N TRP A 132 2.12 -2.84 -17.75
CA TRP A 132 1.40 -3.97 -17.18
C TRP A 132 1.99 -4.30 -15.82
N ASP A 133 1.12 -4.40 -14.82
CA ASP A 133 1.46 -4.95 -13.52
C ASP A 133 0.97 -6.39 -13.46
N LEU A 134 1.79 -7.34 -13.89
CA LEU A 134 1.43 -8.75 -14.09
C LEU A 134 1.58 -9.53 -12.78
N LYS A 135 0.47 -10.05 -12.26
CA LYS A 135 0.46 -10.93 -11.09
C LYS A 135 1.13 -12.26 -11.40
N LEU A 136 2.06 -12.68 -10.55
CA LEU A 136 2.81 -13.92 -10.77
C LEU A 136 2.27 -15.06 -9.89
N PRO A 137 2.06 -16.27 -10.44
CA PRO A 137 1.86 -17.45 -9.61
C PRO A 137 3.16 -17.87 -8.92
N LEU A 138 3.06 -18.49 -7.76
CA LEU A 138 4.23 -19.09 -7.07
C LEU A 138 4.55 -20.47 -7.64
N ASN A 139 5.00 -20.53 -8.89
CA ASN A 139 5.60 -21.74 -9.44
C ASN A 139 7.09 -21.81 -9.11
N SER A 140 7.77 -22.89 -9.50
CA SER A 140 9.19 -23.10 -9.16
C SER A 140 10.14 -21.98 -9.61
N ILE A 141 9.86 -21.30 -10.72
CA ILE A 141 10.71 -20.19 -11.23
C ILE A 141 10.54 -18.95 -10.36
N VAL A 142 9.29 -18.62 -10.02
CA VAL A 142 8.98 -17.45 -9.19
C VAL A 142 9.36 -17.70 -7.73
N GLU A 143 9.16 -18.93 -7.24
CA GLU A 143 9.54 -19.36 -5.90
C GLU A 143 11.06 -19.29 -5.70
N GLU A 144 11.85 -19.77 -6.67
CA GLU A 144 13.32 -19.67 -6.63
C GLU A 144 13.77 -18.21 -6.53
N ALA A 145 13.20 -17.32 -7.34
CA ALA A 145 13.53 -15.89 -7.30
C ALA A 145 13.10 -15.21 -6.00
N LEU A 146 11.89 -15.50 -5.50
CA LEU A 146 11.40 -14.99 -4.21
C LEU A 146 12.31 -15.45 -3.07
N HIS A 147 12.65 -16.74 -3.03
CA HIS A 147 13.50 -17.32 -2.01
C HIS A 147 14.92 -16.71 -2.05
N GLN A 148 15.54 -16.62 -3.23
CA GLN A 148 16.85 -15.98 -3.36
C GLN A 148 16.84 -14.52 -2.90
N ALA A 149 15.79 -13.76 -3.26
CA ALA A 149 15.65 -12.36 -2.84
C ALA A 149 15.50 -12.24 -1.32
N VAL A 150 14.66 -13.08 -0.69
CA VAL A 150 14.45 -13.04 0.77
C VAL A 150 15.69 -13.48 1.53
N LEU A 151 16.42 -14.49 1.06
CA LEU A 151 17.69 -14.88 1.67
C LEU A 151 18.73 -13.74 1.61
N ALA A 152 18.81 -13.05 0.48
CA ALA A 152 19.74 -11.94 0.30
C ALA A 152 19.36 -10.70 1.13
N LEU A 153 18.06 -10.42 1.27
CA LEU A 153 17.54 -9.21 1.92
C LEU A 153 17.05 -9.45 3.36
N GLY A 154 17.13 -10.67 3.88
CA GLY A 154 16.43 -11.10 5.10
C GLY A 154 16.75 -10.26 6.33
N SER A 155 18.00 -9.85 6.52
CA SER A 155 18.39 -8.97 7.64
C SER A 155 17.70 -7.60 7.57
N LEU A 156 17.58 -7.06 6.37
CA LEU A 156 16.92 -5.79 6.10
C LEU A 156 15.40 -5.90 6.21
N LEU A 157 14.80 -6.97 5.66
CA LEU A 157 13.37 -7.25 5.80
C LEU A 157 13.00 -7.39 7.29
N ASN A 158 13.75 -8.18 8.05
CA ASN A 158 13.52 -8.32 9.49
C ASN A 158 13.69 -7.00 10.25
N GLY A 159 14.66 -6.17 9.88
CA GLY A 159 14.88 -4.87 10.52
C GLY A 159 13.80 -3.84 10.20
N THR A 160 13.09 -3.97 9.08
CA THR A 160 12.12 -2.98 8.60
C THR A 160 10.67 -3.41 8.82
N VAL A 161 10.29 -4.61 8.37
CA VAL A 161 8.92 -5.14 8.38
C VAL A 161 8.71 -6.30 9.36
N GLU A 162 9.76 -6.69 10.08
CA GLU A 162 9.78 -7.78 11.08
C GLU A 162 9.59 -9.18 10.47
N ALA A 163 9.92 -10.21 11.26
CA ALA A 163 9.84 -11.62 10.87
C ALA A 163 8.41 -12.06 10.48
N GLU A 164 7.42 -11.45 11.10
CA GLU A 164 6.00 -11.69 10.88
C GLU A 164 5.43 -10.89 9.69
N GLY A 165 6.26 -10.05 9.04
CA GLY A 165 5.85 -9.22 7.91
C GLY A 165 5.27 -10.06 6.77
N ALA A 166 4.06 -9.71 6.33
CA ALA A 166 3.30 -10.51 5.36
C ALA A 166 3.64 -10.11 3.92
N LEU A 167 3.75 -11.10 3.02
CA LEU A 167 3.82 -10.87 1.58
C LEU A 167 2.46 -10.40 1.07
N VAL A 168 2.41 -9.20 0.51
CA VAL A 168 1.16 -8.58 0.04
C VAL A 168 1.13 -8.29 -1.44
N GLU A 169 2.29 -8.32 -2.10
CA GLU A 169 2.41 -8.19 -3.55
C GLU A 169 3.44 -9.16 -4.09
N LEU A 170 3.16 -9.76 -5.25
CA LEU A 170 4.09 -10.63 -5.96
C LEU A 170 3.78 -10.58 -7.46
N SER A 171 4.55 -9.75 -8.17
CA SER A 171 4.22 -9.34 -9.54
C SER A 171 5.45 -9.00 -10.35
N CYS A 172 5.26 -8.71 -11.63
CA CYS A 172 6.24 -8.05 -12.46
C CYS A 172 5.64 -6.78 -13.07
N LEU A 173 6.26 -5.63 -12.81
CA LEU A 173 5.96 -4.38 -13.48
C LEU A 173 6.71 -4.34 -14.82
N ILE A 174 5.94 -4.35 -15.92
CA ILE A 174 6.43 -4.35 -17.29
C ILE A 174 6.12 -2.98 -17.89
N THR A 175 7.12 -2.33 -18.47
CA THR A 175 7.00 -1.02 -19.11
C THR A 175 7.59 -1.12 -20.52
N ASP A 176 6.76 -0.97 -21.54
CA ASP A 176 7.18 -1.02 -22.94
C ASP A 176 7.71 0.32 -23.46
N PRO A 177 8.52 0.29 -24.55
CA PRO A 177 8.92 1.50 -25.27
C PRO A 177 7.73 2.39 -25.61
N GLY A 178 7.90 3.69 -25.46
CA GLY A 178 6.86 4.69 -25.66
C GLY A 178 5.94 4.90 -24.44
N ALA A 179 6.12 4.16 -23.35
CA ALA A 179 5.38 4.41 -22.11
C ALA A 179 5.68 5.82 -21.57
N PRO A 180 4.65 6.65 -21.31
CA PRO A 180 4.87 7.97 -20.73
C PRO A 180 5.40 7.86 -19.30
N ARG A 181 6.05 8.92 -18.84
CA ARG A 181 6.42 9.09 -17.43
C ARG A 181 5.16 9.06 -16.56
N GLN A 182 5.21 8.32 -15.47
CA GLN A 182 4.14 8.33 -14.47
C GLN A 182 4.12 9.67 -13.73
N ASN A 183 2.93 10.08 -13.29
CA ASN A 183 2.79 11.19 -12.36
C ASN A 183 3.57 10.92 -11.04
N VAL A 184 4.14 11.94 -10.38
CA VAL A 184 4.82 11.76 -9.08
C VAL A 184 3.80 11.43 -7.99
N HIS A 185 4.02 10.34 -7.26
CA HIS A 185 3.06 9.79 -6.30
C HIS A 185 3.73 9.04 -5.15
N VAL A 186 2.87 8.65 -4.19
CA VAL A 186 3.13 7.64 -3.17
C VAL A 186 2.17 6.47 -3.40
N ASP A 187 2.56 5.26 -2.98
CA ASP A 187 1.71 4.08 -3.06
C ASP A 187 0.72 4.01 -1.89
N THR A 188 1.16 4.48 -0.73
CA THR A 188 0.34 4.53 0.49
C THR A 188 0.13 5.97 0.94
N GLY A 189 -1.13 6.41 0.96
CA GLY A 189 -1.49 7.74 1.48
C GLY A 189 -1.75 7.73 2.99
N GLY A 190 -1.71 8.91 3.60
CA GLY A 190 -2.12 9.15 4.99
C GLY A 190 -0.96 9.15 5.99
N TRP A 191 -0.72 10.32 6.60
CA TRP A 191 0.37 10.56 7.56
C TRP A 191 0.16 9.91 8.95
N LYS A 192 -1.11 9.70 9.37
CA LYS A 192 -1.43 9.16 10.72
C LYS A 192 -2.22 7.85 10.72
N THR A 193 -2.33 7.19 9.57
CA THR A 193 -2.65 5.77 9.61
C THR A 193 -1.40 5.07 10.13
N ALA A 194 -1.57 4.01 10.94
CA ALA A 194 -0.45 3.19 11.43
C ALA A 194 0.35 2.50 10.28
N CYS A 195 0.08 2.87 9.03
CA CYS A 195 0.56 2.30 7.79
C CYS A 195 1.99 2.72 7.41
N ALA A 196 2.97 2.46 8.26
CA ALA A 196 4.33 2.21 7.78
C ALA A 196 5.08 1.25 8.70
N PRO A 197 5.97 0.41 8.15
CA PRO A 197 6.33 0.34 6.72
C PRO A 197 5.61 -0.78 5.95
N LEU A 198 5.13 -0.44 4.75
CA LEU A 198 5.13 -1.36 3.61
C LEU A 198 6.46 -1.14 2.88
N LEU A 199 7.21 -2.21 2.65
CA LEU A 199 8.49 -2.16 1.95
C LEU A 199 8.37 -2.88 0.62
N THR A 200 8.42 -2.11 -0.46
CA THR A 200 8.42 -2.63 -1.84
C THR A 200 9.86 -2.87 -2.29
N VAL A 201 10.09 -4.01 -2.93
CA VAL A 201 11.38 -4.42 -3.48
C VAL A 201 11.23 -4.66 -4.98
N PHE A 202 11.73 -3.76 -5.81
CA PHE A 202 11.78 -3.91 -7.27
C PHE A 202 13.12 -4.49 -7.71
N ILE A 203 13.13 -5.67 -8.30
CA ILE A 203 14.33 -6.34 -8.79
C ILE A 203 14.40 -6.23 -10.31
N ALA A 204 15.52 -5.70 -10.80
CA ALA A 204 15.81 -5.55 -12.21
C ALA A 204 16.08 -6.91 -12.87
N LEU A 205 15.22 -7.35 -13.80
CA LEU A 205 15.42 -8.61 -14.55
C LEU A 205 16.37 -8.46 -15.75
N GLN A 206 16.79 -7.22 -16.03
CA GLN A 206 17.76 -6.81 -17.04
C GLN A 206 18.44 -5.53 -16.56
N ASP A 207 19.55 -5.12 -17.17
CA ASP A 207 20.15 -3.81 -16.89
C ASP A 207 19.12 -2.69 -17.13
N ILE A 208 19.06 -1.72 -16.23
CA ILE A 208 18.15 -0.57 -16.28
C ILE A 208 18.96 0.67 -16.65
N SER A 209 18.83 1.12 -17.89
CA SER A 209 19.41 2.38 -18.38
C SER A 209 18.44 3.55 -18.19
N GLU A 210 18.91 4.78 -18.43
CA GLU A 210 18.06 5.98 -18.37
C GLU A 210 16.98 5.97 -19.46
N GLU A 211 17.31 5.49 -20.66
CA GLU A 211 16.42 5.43 -21.83
C GLU A 211 15.24 4.48 -21.62
N MET A 212 15.38 3.49 -20.72
CA MET A 212 14.30 2.56 -20.36
C MET A 212 13.29 3.17 -19.38
N GLY A 213 13.53 4.40 -18.91
CA GLY A 213 12.69 5.07 -17.92
C GLY A 213 12.79 4.41 -16.55
N PRO A 214 13.92 4.52 -15.82
CA PRO A 214 14.08 3.95 -14.48
C PRO A 214 13.03 4.52 -13.51
N THR A 215 12.85 3.87 -12.36
CA THR A 215 12.08 4.48 -11.27
C THR A 215 12.87 5.69 -10.75
N ILE A 216 12.22 6.84 -10.64
CA ILE A 216 12.77 8.06 -10.09
C ILE A 216 12.36 8.11 -8.62
N LEU A 217 13.33 8.17 -7.73
CA LEU A 217 13.16 8.16 -6.28
C LEU A 217 13.42 9.56 -5.70
N PHE A 218 12.77 9.89 -4.59
CA PHE A 218 12.99 11.14 -3.87
C PHE A 218 13.34 10.82 -2.42
N PRO A 219 14.63 10.53 -2.10
CA PRO A 219 15.05 10.10 -0.77
C PRO A 219 14.57 11.01 0.37
N GLY A 220 14.19 10.44 1.52
CA GLY A 220 13.79 11.22 2.71
C GLY A 220 12.40 11.87 2.62
N THR A 221 11.58 11.50 1.64
CA THR A 221 10.20 12.02 1.50
C THR A 221 9.13 11.12 2.14
N HIS A 222 9.51 9.92 2.58
CA HIS A 222 8.62 8.94 3.19
C HIS A 222 8.13 9.35 4.58
N ASP A 223 8.89 10.18 5.28
CA ASP A 223 8.61 10.66 6.64
C ASP A 223 8.29 12.16 6.69
N ASP A 224 7.96 12.80 5.56
CA ASP A 224 7.58 14.21 5.53
C ASP A 224 6.06 14.40 5.76
N PRO A 225 5.62 14.87 6.95
CA PRO A 225 4.20 15.10 7.25
C PRO A 225 3.52 16.08 6.31
N TYR A 226 4.26 17.12 5.97
CA TYR A 226 3.74 18.23 5.20
C TYR A 226 3.49 17.81 3.77
N LEU A 227 4.44 17.06 3.20
CA LEU A 227 4.32 16.50 1.87
C LEU A 227 3.17 15.49 1.78
N GLN A 228 3.03 14.59 2.75
CA GLN A 228 1.93 13.63 2.79
C GLN A 228 0.56 14.34 2.87
N GLN A 229 0.45 15.40 3.68
CA GLN A 229 -0.75 16.21 3.75
C GLN A 229 -1.02 16.94 2.42
N TRP A 230 0.01 17.52 1.81
CA TRP A 230 -0.11 18.24 0.54
C TRP A 230 -0.60 17.32 -0.59
N LEU A 231 -0.10 16.09 -0.66
CA LEU A 231 -0.55 15.09 -1.63
C LEU A 231 -2.05 14.73 -1.48
N SER A 232 -2.59 14.83 -0.26
CA SER A 232 -3.99 14.51 0.03
C SER A 232 -4.98 15.62 -0.35
N VAL A 233 -4.55 16.88 -0.33
CA VAL A 233 -5.42 18.04 -0.62
C VAL A 233 -5.55 18.34 -2.11
N LEU A 234 -4.63 17.85 -2.95
CA LEU A 234 -4.67 18.01 -4.40
C LEU A 234 -4.59 16.66 -5.12
N PRO A 235 -5.62 15.79 -4.98
CA PRO A 235 -5.66 14.53 -5.72
C PRO A 235 -5.75 14.79 -7.22
N GLY A 236 -4.90 14.13 -8.00
CA GLY A 236 -4.93 14.18 -9.47
C GLY A 236 -4.22 15.37 -10.13
N ALA A 237 -3.58 16.26 -9.37
CA ALA A 237 -2.69 17.26 -9.96
C ALA A 237 -1.54 16.57 -10.71
N ASP A 238 -1.17 17.10 -11.89
CA ASP A 238 0.04 16.66 -12.60
C ASP A 238 1.28 17.18 -11.85
N ARG A 239 2.15 16.25 -11.50
CA ARG A 239 3.32 16.42 -10.67
C ARG A 239 4.52 15.86 -11.41
N SER A 240 5.51 16.69 -11.70
CA SER A 240 6.71 16.29 -12.44
C SER A 240 7.94 16.22 -11.53
N PRO A 241 8.94 15.40 -11.85
CA PRO A 241 10.16 15.30 -11.04
C PRO A 241 10.86 16.64 -10.82
N GLU A 242 10.83 17.55 -11.81
CA GLU A 242 11.47 18.86 -11.75
C GLU A 242 10.90 19.75 -10.63
N GLN A 243 9.62 19.56 -10.28
CA GLN A 243 8.98 20.26 -9.17
C GLN A 243 9.56 19.83 -7.81
N PHE A 244 10.24 18.69 -7.75
CA PHE A 244 10.87 18.10 -6.56
C PHE A 244 12.39 17.97 -6.71
N GLY A 245 13.02 18.81 -7.54
CA GLY A 245 14.48 18.82 -7.71
C GLY A 245 15.01 17.72 -8.65
N GLY A 246 14.17 17.14 -9.50
CA GLY A 246 14.54 16.15 -10.52
C GLY A 246 14.50 14.70 -10.03
N GLY A 247 14.70 14.46 -8.73
CA GLY A 247 14.76 13.12 -8.15
C GLY A 247 16.02 12.36 -8.55
N MET A 248 16.13 11.12 -8.10
CA MET A 248 17.24 10.22 -8.38
C MET A 248 16.78 9.05 -9.27
N PRO A 249 17.22 8.96 -10.54
CA PRO A 249 16.96 7.82 -11.39
C PRO A 249 17.64 6.55 -10.85
N ALA A 250 16.87 5.49 -10.57
CA ALA A 250 17.37 4.22 -10.08
C ALA A 250 17.86 3.32 -11.25
N THR A 251 18.92 3.75 -11.93
CA THR A 251 19.63 2.90 -12.89
C THR A 251 20.46 1.86 -12.14
N CYS A 252 20.44 0.61 -12.62
CA CYS A 252 21.12 -0.49 -11.95
C CYS A 252 21.36 -1.68 -12.89
N PRO A 253 22.39 -2.51 -12.61
CA PRO A 253 22.59 -3.74 -13.36
C PRO A 253 21.53 -4.79 -12.99
N VAL A 254 21.36 -5.78 -13.88
CA VAL A 254 20.53 -6.96 -13.66
C VAL A 254 20.76 -7.59 -12.29
N GLY A 255 19.69 -8.06 -11.65
CA GLY A 255 19.70 -8.68 -10.33
C GLY A 255 19.81 -7.71 -9.16
N SER A 256 19.90 -6.41 -9.41
CA SER A 256 19.83 -5.39 -8.35
C SER A 256 18.40 -5.17 -7.88
N ALA A 257 18.23 -4.95 -6.58
CA ALA A 257 16.97 -4.57 -5.96
C ALA A 257 16.96 -3.08 -5.63
N VAL A 258 15.88 -2.39 -6.01
CA VAL A 258 15.51 -1.06 -5.56
C VAL A 258 14.47 -1.22 -4.47
N LEU A 259 14.81 -0.82 -3.25
CA LEU A 259 13.96 -0.89 -2.07
C LEU A 259 13.30 0.47 -1.85
N MET A 260 12.03 0.46 -1.47
CA MET A 260 11.24 1.68 -1.30
C MET A 260 10.18 1.50 -0.23
N ASN A 261 10.18 2.43 0.73
CA ASN A 261 9.05 2.64 1.63
C ASN A 261 7.85 3.12 0.82
N SER A 262 6.68 2.52 0.98
CA SER A 262 5.49 2.85 0.18
C SER A 262 5.00 4.30 0.28
N ARG A 263 5.47 5.06 1.28
CA ARG A 263 5.21 6.51 1.44
C ARG A 263 6.23 7.39 0.73
N LEU A 264 7.31 6.83 0.20
CA LEU A 264 8.30 7.59 -0.55
C LEU A 264 7.65 8.16 -1.83
N LEU A 265 7.90 9.43 -2.11
CA LEU A 265 7.63 9.95 -3.44
C LEU A 265 8.46 9.19 -4.46
N HIS A 266 7.81 8.84 -5.56
CA HIS A 266 8.47 8.23 -6.71
C HIS A 266 7.62 8.37 -7.98
N CYS A 267 8.21 8.00 -9.12
CA CYS A 267 7.48 7.72 -10.34
C CYS A 267 8.32 6.85 -11.29
N GLY A 268 7.66 6.04 -12.13
CA GLY A 268 8.32 5.47 -13.30
C GLY A 268 8.66 6.54 -14.35
N GLY A 269 9.91 6.59 -14.77
CA GLY A 269 10.35 7.43 -15.90
C GLY A 269 9.67 7.05 -17.22
N ALA A 270 9.77 7.94 -18.21
CA ALA A 270 9.32 7.63 -19.56
C ALA A 270 10.25 6.59 -20.19
N ASN A 271 9.67 5.53 -20.76
CA ASN A 271 10.44 4.59 -21.55
C ASN A 271 10.49 5.10 -22.99
N LEU A 272 11.69 5.43 -23.47
CA LEU A 272 11.85 6.01 -24.79
C LEU A 272 11.39 5.05 -25.89
N GLU A 273 11.17 5.57 -27.09
CA GLU A 273 10.95 4.73 -28.26
C GLU A 273 12.23 3.93 -28.57
N VAL A 274 12.09 2.74 -29.19
CA VAL A 274 13.22 1.85 -29.52
C VAL A 274 14.36 2.55 -30.29
N PRO A 275 14.10 3.42 -31.28
CA PRO A 275 15.16 4.14 -31.99
C PRO A 275 16.00 5.08 -31.11
N SER A 276 15.45 5.48 -29.95
CA SER A 276 16.09 6.35 -28.97
C SER A 276 16.71 5.58 -27.80
N GLY A 277 16.85 4.26 -27.91
CA GLY A 277 17.47 3.40 -26.90
C GLY A 277 16.52 2.78 -25.89
N GLY A 278 15.21 3.07 -25.97
CA GLY A 278 14.23 2.44 -25.09
C GLY A 278 14.06 0.95 -25.37
N SER A 279 13.70 0.19 -24.34
CA SER A 279 13.46 -1.25 -24.44
C SER A 279 12.51 -1.71 -23.34
N ARG A 280 11.85 -2.86 -23.51
CA ARG A 280 10.90 -3.37 -22.50
C ARG A 280 11.60 -3.58 -21.16
N ARG A 281 11.18 -2.82 -20.16
CA ARG A 281 11.68 -2.84 -18.79
C ARG A 281 10.81 -3.75 -17.94
N ARG A 282 11.37 -4.82 -17.38
CA ARG A 282 10.72 -5.71 -16.41
C ARG A 282 11.34 -5.55 -15.03
N LEU A 283 10.50 -5.28 -14.03
CA LEU A 283 10.86 -5.24 -12.63
C LEU A 283 10.03 -6.30 -11.90
N PHE A 284 10.66 -7.42 -11.54
CA PHE A 284 10.04 -8.38 -10.61
C PHE A 284 9.93 -7.71 -9.26
N TYR A 285 8.77 -7.73 -8.61
CA TYR A 285 8.63 -7.07 -7.33
C TYR A 285 7.77 -7.82 -6.35
N MET A 286 8.10 -7.56 -5.08
CA MET A 286 7.39 -8.04 -3.91
C MET A 286 7.27 -6.90 -2.91
N THR A 287 6.17 -6.89 -2.17
CA THR A 287 5.96 -5.91 -1.10
C THR A 287 5.67 -6.66 0.18
N TRP A 288 6.34 -6.24 1.25
CA TRP A 288 6.18 -6.81 2.58
C TRP A 288 5.49 -5.81 3.50
N GLN A 289 4.50 -6.29 4.24
CA GLN A 289 3.68 -5.50 5.14
C GLN A 289 4.00 -5.86 6.58
N LYS A 290 4.45 -4.87 7.36
CA LYS A 290 4.58 -5.02 8.81
C LYS A 290 3.23 -5.42 9.43
N PRO A 291 3.18 -6.36 10.40
CA PRO A 291 1.94 -6.70 11.09
C PRO A 291 1.25 -5.47 11.67
N GLY A 292 -0.09 -5.51 11.75
CA GLY A 292 -0.85 -4.37 12.23
C GLY A 292 -1.12 -3.27 11.21
N ASN A 293 -0.49 -3.34 10.03
CA ASN A 293 -0.71 -2.43 8.93
C ASN A 293 -1.79 -3.01 8.02
N THR A 294 -2.84 -2.25 7.74
CA THR A 294 -3.90 -2.63 6.79
C THR A 294 -4.22 -1.39 5.96
N ASN A 295 -3.53 -1.26 4.83
CA ASN A 295 -3.75 -0.16 3.91
C ASN A 295 -5.04 -0.35 3.09
N HIS A 296 -5.64 0.76 2.65
CA HIS A 296 -6.66 0.81 1.60
C HIS A 296 -6.10 1.65 0.45
N GLY A 297 -5.54 1.00 -0.58
CA GLY A 297 -4.82 1.66 -1.69
C GLY A 297 -4.64 0.74 -2.90
N SER A 298 -3.84 1.18 -3.89
CA SER A 298 -3.50 0.39 -5.10
C SER A 298 -2.51 -0.74 -4.83
N THR A 299 -1.93 -0.77 -3.64
CA THR A 299 -1.12 -1.87 -3.12
C THR A 299 -2.00 -3.11 -2.95
N TYR A 300 -1.42 -4.32 -2.91
CA TYR A 300 -2.06 -5.65 -2.94
C TYR A 300 -2.22 -6.26 -4.34
N THR A 301 -1.30 -5.98 -5.27
CA THR A 301 -1.18 -6.79 -6.48
C THR A 301 -0.57 -8.16 -6.14
N ILE A 302 -1.43 -9.08 -5.71
CA ILE A 302 -1.10 -10.49 -5.46
C ILE A 302 -2.25 -11.37 -5.97
N LYS A 303 -1.93 -12.62 -6.28
CA LYS A 303 -2.94 -13.63 -6.58
C LYS A 303 -3.64 -14.10 -5.30
N ASP A 304 -4.94 -14.38 -5.42
CA ASP A 304 -5.79 -14.80 -4.30
C ASP A 304 -5.21 -16.01 -3.55
N GLU A 305 -4.68 -16.99 -4.27
CA GLU A 305 -4.11 -18.20 -3.68
C GLU A 305 -2.83 -17.97 -2.88
N LEU A 306 -2.28 -16.75 -2.86
CA LEU A 306 -1.09 -16.38 -2.08
C LEU A 306 -1.42 -15.43 -0.91
N VAL A 307 -2.64 -14.90 -0.85
CA VAL A 307 -3.06 -13.94 0.17
C VAL A 307 -2.92 -14.54 1.56
N GLY A 308 -2.20 -13.84 2.44
CA GLY A 308 -2.04 -14.21 3.84
C GLY A 308 -1.24 -15.49 4.09
N ARG A 309 -0.56 -16.05 3.08
CA ARG A 309 0.13 -17.36 3.19
C ARG A 309 1.60 -17.29 3.62
N TYR A 310 2.28 -16.19 3.31
CA TYR A 310 3.72 -16.10 3.45
C TYR A 310 4.14 -14.90 4.30
N ARG A 311 5.01 -15.17 5.26
CA ARG A 311 5.70 -14.18 6.08
C ARG A 311 7.19 -14.19 5.80
N VAL A 312 7.90 -13.13 6.20
CA VAL A 312 9.36 -13.04 6.00
C VAL A 312 10.07 -14.29 6.56
N GLN A 313 9.72 -14.71 7.78
CA GLN A 313 10.34 -15.88 8.40
C GLN A 313 10.08 -17.19 7.64
N ASP A 314 8.89 -17.36 7.06
CA ASP A 314 8.51 -18.59 6.35
C ASP A 314 9.44 -18.83 5.14
N CYS A 315 9.83 -17.74 4.50
CA CYS A 315 10.76 -17.72 3.37
C CYS A 315 12.24 -17.84 3.79
N LEU A 316 12.57 -17.68 5.08
CA LEU A 316 13.94 -17.83 5.59
C LEU A 316 14.22 -19.24 6.15
N SER A 317 13.18 -19.97 6.56
CA SER A 317 13.33 -21.22 7.32
C SER A 317 13.61 -22.49 6.51
N HIS A 318 13.38 -22.52 5.19
CA HIS A 318 13.42 -23.76 4.40
C HIS A 318 13.90 -23.57 2.95
N PRO A 319 14.51 -24.60 2.33
CA PRO A 319 14.93 -24.56 0.92
C PRO A 319 13.76 -24.51 -0.08
N VAL A 320 12.54 -24.76 0.40
CA VAL A 320 11.25 -24.64 -0.31
C VAL A 320 10.38 -23.77 0.58
N ILE A 321 9.70 -22.77 0.01
CA ILE A 321 8.89 -21.85 0.81
C ILE A 321 7.66 -22.61 1.31
N SER A 322 7.60 -22.88 2.62
CA SER A 322 6.41 -23.43 3.24
C SER A 322 5.49 -22.30 3.65
N ALA A 323 4.24 -22.30 3.20
CA ALA A 323 3.23 -21.42 3.77
C ALA A 323 3.15 -21.63 5.29
N GLY A 324 3.01 -20.55 6.06
CA GLY A 324 2.77 -20.65 7.50
C GLY A 324 1.47 -21.42 7.79
N ASN A 325 1.28 -21.85 9.05
CA ASN A 325 0.04 -22.51 9.51
C ASN A 325 -1.12 -21.50 9.59
N VAL A 326 -1.58 -21.01 8.44
CA VAL A 326 -2.74 -20.14 8.31
C VAL A 326 -3.92 -20.99 7.86
N SER A 327 -5.06 -20.89 8.55
CA SER A 327 -6.23 -21.68 8.16
C SER A 327 -6.75 -21.25 6.78
N GLU A 328 -7.13 -22.21 5.93
CA GLU A 328 -7.76 -21.92 4.62
C GLU A 328 -9.05 -21.09 4.78
N ASP A 329 -9.75 -21.25 5.91
CA ASP A 329 -10.91 -20.42 6.27
C ASP A 329 -10.53 -18.94 6.43
N ARG A 330 -9.40 -18.64 7.06
CA ARG A 330 -8.90 -17.26 7.23
C ARG A 330 -8.53 -16.63 5.89
N ILE A 331 -7.84 -17.38 5.04
CA ILE A 331 -7.45 -16.93 3.69
C ILE A 331 -8.69 -16.64 2.85
N SER A 332 -9.64 -17.58 2.84
CA SER A 332 -10.90 -17.43 2.11
C SER A 332 -11.67 -16.19 2.58
N LEU A 333 -11.72 -15.96 3.90
CA LEU A 333 -12.40 -14.82 4.48
C LEU A 333 -11.71 -13.49 4.12
N GLU A 334 -10.38 -13.42 4.15
CA GLU A 334 -9.62 -12.23 3.73
C GLU A 334 -9.86 -11.89 2.26
N VAL A 335 -9.79 -12.90 1.39
CA VAL A 335 -10.04 -12.75 -0.05
C VAL A 335 -11.47 -12.24 -0.29
N LEU A 336 -12.47 -12.83 0.38
CA LEU A 336 -13.86 -12.40 0.27
C LEU A 336 -14.07 -10.97 0.78
N ALA A 337 -13.46 -10.61 1.91
CA ALA A 337 -13.53 -9.27 2.49
C ALA A 337 -12.93 -8.21 1.54
N LYS A 338 -11.80 -8.52 0.91
CA LYS A 338 -11.16 -7.64 -0.10
C LYS A 338 -11.95 -7.53 -1.40
N ARG A 339 -12.64 -8.59 -1.84
CA ARG A 339 -13.35 -8.63 -3.13
C ARG A 339 -14.75 -8.01 -3.08
N LYS A 340 -15.53 -8.35 -2.06
CA LYS A 340 -16.96 -8.04 -2.04
C LYS A 340 -17.27 -6.62 -1.60
N ASP A 341 -16.32 -5.97 -0.91
CA ASP A 341 -16.53 -4.66 -0.28
C ASP A 341 -17.77 -4.63 0.66
N ASP A 342 -18.22 -5.81 1.08
CA ASP A 342 -19.42 -6.07 1.87
C ASP A 342 -19.10 -5.86 3.36
N GLY A 343 -19.80 -4.92 3.99
CA GLY A 343 -19.52 -4.53 5.37
C GLY A 343 -19.61 -5.68 6.38
N GLN A 344 -20.45 -6.69 6.15
CA GLN A 344 -20.60 -7.83 7.05
C GLN A 344 -19.41 -8.79 6.92
N VAL A 345 -19.01 -9.13 5.69
CA VAL A 345 -17.84 -9.99 5.44
C VAL A 345 -16.55 -9.31 5.91
N MET A 346 -16.44 -8.00 5.68
CA MET A 346 -15.33 -7.20 6.21
C MET A 346 -15.29 -7.21 7.74
N LEU A 347 -16.46 -7.12 8.40
CA LEU A 347 -16.55 -7.16 9.86
C LEU A 347 -16.14 -8.54 10.40
N GLU A 348 -16.64 -9.63 9.82
CA GLU A 348 -16.24 -10.99 10.19
C GLU A 348 -14.73 -11.18 10.12
N PHE A 349 -14.10 -10.69 9.05
CA PHE A 349 -12.64 -10.71 8.92
C PHE A 349 -11.94 -9.86 9.99
N ALA A 350 -12.42 -8.64 10.23
CA ALA A 350 -11.87 -7.75 11.24
C ALA A 350 -11.94 -8.34 12.66
N LEU A 351 -13.05 -9.00 12.99
CA LEU A 351 -13.22 -9.68 14.28
C LEU A 351 -12.29 -10.88 14.40
N ARG A 352 -12.07 -11.61 13.32
CA ARG A 352 -11.10 -12.71 13.32
C ARG A 352 -9.68 -12.21 13.58
N LEU A 353 -9.26 -11.11 12.93
CA LEU A 353 -7.98 -10.47 13.21
C LEU A 353 -7.87 -10.01 14.67
N ARG A 354 -8.96 -9.47 15.24
CA ARG A 354 -9.01 -9.05 16.64
C ARG A 354 -8.83 -10.24 17.60
N GLU A 355 -9.49 -11.37 17.34
CA GLU A 355 -9.32 -12.62 18.13
C GLU A 355 -7.87 -13.14 18.09
N GLU A 356 -7.20 -12.96 16.96
CA GLU A 356 -5.81 -13.36 16.74
C GLU A 356 -4.80 -12.37 17.36
N GLY A 357 -5.26 -11.24 17.90
CA GLY A 357 -4.41 -10.19 18.43
C GLY A 357 -3.69 -9.37 17.35
N ASP A 358 -4.14 -9.45 16.09
CA ASP A 358 -3.55 -8.71 14.97
C ASP A 358 -4.02 -7.24 15.00
N PRO A 359 -3.10 -6.26 15.12
CA PRO A 359 -3.49 -4.85 15.15
C PRO A 359 -4.20 -4.37 13.87
N GLY A 360 -4.10 -5.12 12.78
CA GLY A 360 -4.72 -4.80 11.48
C GLY A 360 -6.25 -4.79 11.56
N ALA A 361 -6.84 -5.43 12.58
CA ALA A 361 -8.26 -5.37 12.88
C ALA A 361 -8.76 -3.92 13.03
N VAL A 362 -7.94 -3.03 13.58
CA VAL A 362 -8.30 -1.63 13.85
C VAL A 362 -8.63 -0.89 12.55
N GLU A 363 -7.81 -1.00 11.51
CA GLU A 363 -8.08 -0.26 10.26
C GLU A 363 -9.25 -0.87 9.50
N TRP A 364 -9.42 -2.20 9.52
CA TRP A 364 -10.62 -2.80 8.96
C TRP A 364 -11.87 -2.26 9.67
N LEU A 365 -11.88 -2.25 11.00
CA LEU A 365 -12.98 -1.67 11.78
C LEU A 365 -13.19 -0.19 11.46
N ARG A 366 -12.13 0.61 11.32
CA ARG A 366 -12.22 2.02 10.88
C ARG A 366 -12.85 2.14 9.50
N ALA A 367 -12.43 1.33 8.53
CA ALA A 367 -12.96 1.39 7.17
C ALA A 367 -14.45 1.00 7.12
N ILE A 368 -14.85 -0.02 7.89
CA ILE A 368 -16.25 -0.44 7.97
C ILE A 368 -17.09 0.60 8.74
N ALA A 369 -16.54 1.20 9.80
CA ALA A 369 -17.17 2.30 10.54
C ALA A 369 -17.39 3.53 9.65
N ARG A 370 -16.42 3.89 8.79
CA ARG A 370 -16.55 4.97 7.79
C ARG A 370 -17.70 4.74 6.80
N LYS A 371 -18.02 3.48 6.51
CA LYS A 371 -19.18 3.10 5.69
C LYS A 371 -20.50 3.13 6.46
N GLY A 372 -20.47 3.48 7.74
CA GLY A 372 -21.64 3.45 8.61
C GLY A 372 -22.07 2.02 8.92
N HIS A 373 -21.15 1.19 9.43
CA HIS A 373 -21.52 -0.09 10.03
C HIS A 373 -21.50 0.00 11.57
N PRO A 374 -22.65 -0.13 12.25
CA PRO A 374 -22.74 0.25 13.66
C PRO A 374 -22.00 -0.72 14.60
N LEU A 375 -21.95 -2.01 14.29
CA LEU A 375 -21.15 -2.97 15.07
C LEU A 375 -19.64 -2.66 14.98
N ALA A 376 -19.15 -2.21 13.82
CA ALA A 376 -17.74 -1.87 13.69
C ALA A 376 -17.37 -0.66 14.54
N CYS A 377 -18.25 0.35 14.60
CA CYS A 377 -18.11 1.49 15.50
C CYS A 377 -18.06 1.05 16.97
N MET A 378 -18.88 0.09 17.38
CA MET A 378 -18.89 -0.41 18.76
C MET A 378 -17.61 -1.19 19.12
N HIS A 379 -17.16 -2.10 18.25
CA HIS A 379 -15.90 -2.80 18.47
C HIS A 379 -14.70 -1.84 18.49
N LEU A 380 -14.70 -0.83 17.61
CA LEU A 380 -13.65 0.19 17.61
C LEU A 380 -13.67 1.05 18.89
N ALA A 381 -14.86 1.40 19.39
CA ALA A 381 -15.01 2.11 20.66
C ALA A 381 -14.47 1.31 21.85
N GLU A 382 -14.72 -0.01 21.86
CA GLU A 382 -14.19 -0.90 22.89
C GLU A 382 -12.65 -0.93 22.86
N LEU A 383 -12.05 -1.07 21.68
CA LEU A 383 -10.58 -1.03 21.53
C LEU A 383 -9.98 0.29 22.03
N TYR A 384 -10.64 1.42 21.78
CA TYR A 384 -10.24 2.72 22.34
C TYR A 384 -10.41 2.82 23.87
N CYS A 385 -11.44 2.21 24.44
CA CYS A 385 -11.59 2.17 25.91
C CYS A 385 -10.49 1.33 26.57
N LEU A 386 -10.14 0.19 25.94
CA LEU A 386 -9.19 -0.77 26.51
C LEU A 386 -7.73 -0.42 26.20
N GLY A 387 -7.46 0.38 25.17
CA GLY A 387 -6.09 0.65 24.70
C GLY A 387 -5.43 -0.60 24.11
N GLU A 388 -6.20 -1.41 23.39
CA GLU A 388 -5.74 -2.68 22.80
C GLU A 388 -5.29 -2.51 21.35
N LEU A 389 -4.56 -3.51 20.83
CA LEU A 389 -4.18 -3.59 19.41
C LEU A 389 -3.43 -2.35 18.91
N GLY A 390 -2.55 -1.80 19.74
CA GLY A 390 -1.72 -0.64 19.42
C GLY A 390 -2.44 0.71 19.48
N LEU A 391 -3.68 0.75 19.97
CA LEU A 391 -4.37 2.00 20.26
C LEU A 391 -4.03 2.51 21.65
N GLU A 392 -3.86 3.83 21.77
CA GLU A 392 -3.89 4.51 23.07
C GLU A 392 -5.33 4.61 23.58
N THR A 393 -5.48 4.56 24.90
CA THR A 393 -6.79 4.74 25.55
C THR A 393 -7.38 6.11 25.20
N ASN A 394 -8.60 6.13 24.68
CA ASN A 394 -9.32 7.36 24.33
C ASN A 394 -10.83 7.21 24.59
N TYR A 395 -11.25 7.58 25.80
CA TYR A 395 -12.64 7.49 26.24
C TYR A 395 -13.59 8.41 25.45
N GLU A 396 -13.12 9.60 25.07
CA GLU A 396 -13.92 10.57 24.30
C GLU A 396 -14.25 10.00 22.92
N ALA A 397 -13.24 9.54 22.17
CA ALA A 397 -13.44 8.91 20.87
C ALA A 397 -14.33 7.66 20.97
N ALA A 398 -14.17 6.87 22.04
CA ALA A 398 -15.02 5.71 22.28
C ALA A 398 -16.49 6.10 22.51
N GLU A 399 -16.76 7.14 23.31
CA GLU A 399 -18.13 7.61 23.57
C GLU A 399 -18.79 8.17 22.31
N GLU A 400 -18.05 8.91 21.49
CA GLU A 400 -18.54 9.43 20.20
C GLU A 400 -18.91 8.29 19.24
N LEU A 401 -18.03 7.30 19.09
CA LEU A 401 -18.30 6.12 18.26
C LEU A 401 -19.52 5.32 18.75
N ARG A 402 -19.70 5.21 20.08
CA ARG A 402 -20.89 4.57 20.68
C ARG A 402 -22.17 5.34 20.35
N LYS A 403 -22.17 6.66 20.54
CA LYS A 403 -23.32 7.52 20.21
C LYS A 403 -23.67 7.43 18.74
N PHE A 404 -22.66 7.46 17.87
CA PHE A 404 -22.83 7.32 16.43
C PHE A 404 -23.45 5.99 16.05
N ALA A 405 -22.94 4.87 16.61
CA ALA A 405 -23.49 3.54 16.38
C ALA A 405 -24.95 3.41 16.83
N LEU A 406 -25.30 3.94 18.02
CA LEU A 406 -26.68 3.94 18.52
C LEU A 406 -27.63 4.72 17.61
N GLY A 407 -27.25 5.93 17.19
CA GLY A 407 -28.08 6.75 16.30
C GLY A 407 -28.32 6.10 14.94
N MET A 408 -27.36 5.33 14.42
CA MET A 408 -27.55 4.56 13.19
C MET A 408 -28.49 3.37 13.38
N PHE A 409 -28.46 2.71 14.53
CA PHE A 409 -29.37 1.62 14.84
C PHE A 409 -30.81 2.10 14.96
N ASP A 410 -31.04 3.25 15.61
CA ASP A 410 -32.37 3.84 15.70
C ASP A 410 -32.95 4.10 14.29
N HIS A 411 -32.10 4.51 13.34
CA HIS A 411 -32.49 4.71 11.94
C HIS A 411 -32.76 3.42 11.16
N LEU A 412 -32.08 2.31 11.50
CA LEU A 412 -32.28 0.99 10.89
C LEU A 412 -33.51 0.28 11.47
N ALA A 413 -33.76 0.43 12.78
CA ALA A 413 -34.92 -0.10 13.48
C ALA A 413 -36.24 0.47 12.93
N ASP A 414 -36.23 1.72 12.45
CA ASP A 414 -37.36 2.37 11.79
C ASP A 414 -37.67 1.84 10.38
N LYS A 415 -36.79 1.04 9.76
CA LYS A 415 -36.90 0.63 8.34
C LYS A 415 -37.23 -0.83 8.06
N SER A 416 -37.15 -1.77 9.01
CA SER A 416 -37.76 -3.12 9.07
C SER A 416 -36.90 -4.16 9.82
N ASP A 417 -37.55 -5.25 10.25
CA ASP A 417 -37.12 -6.41 11.04
C ASP A 417 -35.66 -6.91 10.89
N CYS A 418 -34.70 -6.27 11.56
CA CYS A 418 -33.36 -6.84 11.77
C CYS A 418 -33.05 -6.90 13.28
N LYS A 419 -33.37 -8.04 13.90
CA LYS A 419 -33.29 -8.33 15.35
C LYS A 419 -32.70 -9.74 15.52
N PRO A 420 -31.38 -9.93 15.61
CA PRO A 420 -30.82 -10.45 16.88
C PRO A 420 -29.37 -10.02 17.25
N SER A 421 -28.49 -9.72 16.29
CA SER A 421 -27.03 -9.65 16.54
C SER A 421 -26.58 -8.47 17.40
N PHE A 422 -27.28 -7.34 17.35
CA PHE A 422 -26.93 -6.16 18.17
C PHE A 422 -27.34 -6.29 19.62
N GLN A 423 -28.54 -6.85 19.87
CA GLN A 423 -29.03 -7.02 21.23
C GLN A 423 -28.20 -8.06 21.97
N GLU A 424 -27.79 -9.13 21.28
CA GLU A 424 -26.82 -10.11 21.78
C GLU A 424 -25.43 -9.49 22.02
N PHE A 425 -24.94 -8.64 21.11
CA PHE A 425 -23.67 -7.92 21.31
C PHE A 425 -23.70 -7.00 22.54
N LEU A 426 -24.76 -6.19 22.69
CA LEU A 426 -24.97 -5.33 23.86
C LEU A 426 -25.03 -6.15 25.15
N GLU A 427 -25.82 -7.24 25.16
CA GLU A 427 -25.96 -8.13 26.31
C GLU A 427 -24.62 -8.76 26.71
N ASN A 428 -23.83 -9.24 25.74
CA ASN A 428 -22.54 -9.89 25.99
C ASN A 428 -21.42 -8.91 26.45
N HIS A 429 -21.50 -7.63 26.08
CA HIS A 429 -20.46 -6.65 26.38
C HIS A 429 -20.93 -5.56 27.37
N THR A 430 -22.13 -5.71 27.95
CA THR A 430 -22.70 -4.78 28.95
C THR A 430 -21.82 -4.53 30.18
N ALA A 431 -20.91 -5.45 30.53
CA ALA A 431 -19.99 -5.27 31.65
C ALA A 431 -18.93 -4.18 31.40
N VAL A 432 -18.42 -4.08 30.17
CA VAL A 432 -17.48 -3.03 29.73
C VAL A 432 -18.24 -1.73 29.45
N PHE A 433 -19.50 -1.82 28.99
CA PHE A 433 -20.32 -0.65 28.63
C PHE A 433 -20.95 0.10 29.80
N ARG A 434 -21.07 -0.49 31.00
CA ARG A 434 -21.66 0.17 32.18
C ARG A 434 -20.65 0.79 33.14
N GLN A 435 -19.36 0.48 33.04
CA GLN A 435 -18.38 0.98 34.04
C GLN A 435 -18.02 2.46 33.90
N ASP A 436 -18.26 3.09 32.74
CA ASP A 436 -17.83 4.48 32.50
C ASP A 436 -18.96 5.53 32.43
N LEU A 437 -20.21 5.16 32.76
CA LEU A 437 -21.30 6.16 32.94
C LEU A 437 -21.30 6.80 34.35
N LEU A 438 -20.18 6.69 35.07
CA LEU A 438 -19.98 7.25 36.40
C LEU A 438 -18.65 8.01 36.50
N PHE A 439 -18.33 8.89 35.55
CA PHE A 439 -17.48 10.06 35.81
C PHE A 439 -17.91 11.28 34.99
#